data_AF-A0A267GWE3-F1
#
_entry.id   AF-A0A267GWE3-F1
#
_cell.length_a   1.000
_cell.length_b   1.000
_cell.length_c   1.000
_cell.angle_alpha   90.00
_cell.angle_beta   90.00
_cell.angle_gamma   90.00
#
_symmetry.space_group_name_H-M   'P 1'
#
loop_
_entity.id
_entity.type
_entity.pdbx_description
1 polymer ?
#
loop_
_entity_poly.entity_id
_entity_poly.type
_entity_poly.pdbx_seq_one_letter_code
_entity_poly.pdbx_strand_id
1 'polypeptide(L)'
;METSQTSPDYEEKVKTLFERAIASAGLEFRSDKLWEDYINWLSVMGNFVDVTAVYDKLLGTPTQLYYQHWESFKRHVEEKDLRQIVAPEEFKGLLREVTQHDIDINALIDDGTIKKMKEKLVAKRSIVYQANYEQISKRWYFEEKIRRPYFHIKPLERGQLSNWREYLDMEILEQDHARIIVLFERCLIACARYEEFWIKYAKYLEWQRDIDGARNVWQRACLVHLPHRPTVHWYYSAFEERQGQDVKASEIMRELEAMCPKQTLVTLRRISCLRRIAQPDQVVQSYEEALHRYSDCPASHSLISAKFSRYLHRIRADWRRAAAVLKTAIGIDPANERLHTQLVDLAYQLTPLDETYFCDCIDLAVRNDHLNVDAKLRFLCRKMEFLEDFSADIKKITDAYDDYQSMLATRGSGPGRVVPGAAIALDNGSVGGDLDETTAAKRARRESYTGGSYDPLSNCCYGEASVSNTVTTAASNSALAQQIPVYSDGYDAGAYALPR
;
A
#
# COMPACT_ATOMS: atom_id res chain seq x y z
N MET A 1 25.87 54.38 -3.28
CA MET A 1 25.86 53.01 -2.71
C MET A 1 25.66 52.01 -3.84
N GLU A 2 26.54 52.06 -4.83
CA GLU A 2 26.53 51.17 -6.00
C GLU A 2 27.95 50.63 -6.10
N THR A 3 28.16 49.37 -5.75
CA THR A 3 29.32 48.50 -6.05
C THR A 3 29.32 47.30 -5.08
N SER A 4 28.47 46.31 -5.33
CA SER A 4 28.67 44.96 -4.77
C SER A 4 28.04 43.83 -5.60
N GLN A 5 27.34 44.13 -6.70
CA GLN A 5 26.70 43.15 -7.59
C GLN A 5 27.60 42.65 -8.73
N THR A 6 28.86 43.11 -8.82
CA THR A 6 29.81 42.81 -9.90
C THR A 6 31.17 42.35 -9.39
N SER A 7 31.25 41.87 -8.13
CA SER A 7 32.48 41.17 -7.72
C SER A 7 32.47 39.76 -8.32
N PRO A 8 33.61 39.23 -8.77
CA PRO A 8 33.70 37.87 -9.33
C PRO A 8 33.11 36.80 -8.40
N ASP A 9 33.23 37.01 -7.09
CA ASP A 9 32.68 36.15 -6.03
C ASP A 9 31.14 36.17 -5.99
N TYR A 10 30.50 37.30 -6.35
CA TYR A 10 29.04 37.38 -6.45
C TYR A 10 28.51 36.62 -7.68
N GLU A 11 29.20 36.75 -8.81
CA GLU A 11 28.81 36.07 -10.06
C GLU A 11 28.91 34.55 -9.92
N GLU A 12 29.99 34.05 -9.32
CA GLU A 12 30.17 32.62 -9.03
C GLU A 12 29.09 32.11 -8.05
N LYS A 13 28.75 32.90 -7.02
CA LYS A 13 27.66 32.56 -6.10
C LYS A 13 26.30 32.49 -6.79
N VAL A 14 25.98 33.43 -7.68
CA VAL A 14 24.71 33.39 -8.41
C VAL A 14 24.67 32.21 -9.38
N LYS A 15 25.77 31.93 -10.09
CA LYS A 15 25.86 30.76 -10.98
C LYS A 15 25.65 29.45 -10.22
N THR A 16 26.34 29.27 -9.09
CA THR A 16 26.20 28.07 -8.25
C THR A 16 24.79 27.92 -7.67
N LEU A 17 24.10 29.02 -7.35
CA LEU A 17 22.70 29.00 -6.93
C LEU A 17 21.77 28.54 -8.05
N PHE A 18 21.94 29.03 -9.28
CA PHE A 18 21.14 28.58 -10.42
C PHE A 18 21.38 27.11 -10.76
N GLU A 19 22.64 26.66 -10.81
CA GLU A 19 22.96 25.25 -11.05
C GLU A 19 22.37 24.35 -9.95
N ARG A 20 22.41 24.77 -8.68
CA ARG A 20 21.75 24.05 -7.58
C ARG A 20 20.23 24.02 -7.73
N ALA A 21 19.61 25.13 -8.12
CA ALA A 21 18.17 25.22 -8.33
C ALA A 21 17.72 24.31 -9.47
N ILE A 22 18.47 24.27 -10.58
CA ILE A 22 18.23 23.40 -11.73
C ILE A 22 18.43 21.93 -11.35
N ALA A 23 19.49 21.60 -10.59
CA ALA A 23 19.70 20.23 -10.12
C ALA A 23 18.56 19.74 -9.21
N SER A 24 17.91 20.65 -8.47
CA SER A 24 16.85 20.29 -7.52
C SER A 24 15.44 20.29 -8.14
N ALA A 25 15.16 21.25 -9.03
CA ALA A 25 13.80 21.51 -9.54
C ALA A 25 13.74 21.69 -11.06
N GLY A 26 14.85 21.51 -11.80
CA GLY A 26 14.89 21.69 -13.25
C GLY A 26 14.11 20.63 -14.02
N LEU A 27 13.91 19.44 -13.46
CA LEU A 27 13.10 18.37 -14.05
C LEU A 27 11.58 18.54 -13.83
N GLU A 28 11.16 19.58 -13.10
CA GLU A 28 9.76 19.94 -12.93
C GLU A 28 9.17 20.39 -14.27
N PHE A 29 7.97 19.91 -14.59
CA PHE A 29 7.33 20.20 -15.88
C PHE A 29 7.01 21.69 -16.07
N ARG A 30 6.81 22.44 -14.98
CA ARG A 30 6.55 23.89 -14.96
C ARG A 30 7.76 24.71 -14.52
N SER A 31 8.98 24.21 -14.72
CA SER A 31 10.22 24.89 -14.37
C SER A 31 10.64 25.97 -15.38
N ASP A 32 9.84 26.25 -16.41
CA ASP A 32 10.20 27.14 -17.53
C ASP A 32 10.79 28.48 -17.06
N LYS A 33 10.16 29.09 -16.06
CA LYS A 33 10.59 30.40 -15.54
C LYS A 33 12.00 30.37 -14.92
N LEU A 34 12.37 29.28 -14.25
CA LEU A 34 13.70 29.11 -13.67
C LEU A 34 14.77 29.07 -14.76
N TRP A 35 14.50 28.37 -15.85
CA TRP A 35 15.41 28.27 -16.99
C TRP A 35 15.55 29.60 -17.72
N GLU A 36 14.44 30.30 -17.97
CA GLU A 36 14.45 31.64 -18.57
C GLU A 36 15.24 32.65 -17.74
N ASP A 37 15.06 32.67 -16.43
CA ASP A 37 15.77 33.60 -15.55
C ASP A 37 17.28 33.31 -15.53
N TYR A 38 17.68 32.03 -15.62
CA TYR A 38 19.09 31.68 -15.73
C TYR A 38 19.71 32.10 -17.07
N ILE A 39 18.99 31.85 -18.18
CA ILE A 39 19.42 32.25 -19.53
C ILE A 39 19.53 33.77 -19.65
N ASN A 40 18.55 34.50 -19.10
CA ASN A 40 18.56 35.96 -19.09
C ASN A 40 19.74 36.51 -18.29
N TRP A 41 20.01 35.94 -17.11
CA TRP A 41 21.15 36.32 -16.29
C TRP A 41 22.48 36.11 -17.02
N LEU A 42 22.71 34.92 -17.60
CA LEU A 42 23.92 34.62 -18.38
C LEU A 42 24.06 35.52 -19.62
N SER A 43 22.95 35.87 -20.26
CA SER A 43 22.92 36.76 -21.42
C SER A 43 23.34 38.19 -21.05
N VAL A 44 22.91 38.69 -19.88
CA VAL A 44 23.33 40.01 -19.35
C VAL A 44 24.83 40.02 -19.01
N MET A 45 25.36 38.90 -18.52
CA MET A 45 26.80 38.75 -18.26
C MET A 45 27.65 38.60 -19.53
N GLY A 46 27.03 38.40 -20.71
CA GLY A 46 27.72 38.22 -21.98
C GLY A 46 28.38 36.86 -22.16
N ASN A 47 28.10 35.89 -21.29
CA ASN A 47 28.68 34.55 -21.37
C ASN A 47 27.78 33.62 -22.20
N PHE A 48 27.85 33.78 -23.53
CA PHE A 48 26.95 33.08 -24.44
C PHE A 48 27.29 31.60 -24.65
N VAL A 49 28.52 31.16 -24.33
CA VAL A 49 28.89 29.73 -24.33
C VAL A 49 28.16 28.99 -23.19
N ASP A 50 28.04 29.62 -22.02
CA ASP A 50 27.25 29.03 -20.93
C ASP A 50 25.75 29.07 -21.27
N VAL A 51 25.26 30.09 -21.99
CA VAL A 51 23.87 30.14 -22.45
C VAL A 51 23.53 28.95 -23.36
N THR A 52 24.38 28.61 -24.33
CA THR A 52 24.15 27.44 -25.19
C THR A 52 24.23 26.13 -24.41
N ALA A 53 25.15 26.00 -23.46
CA ALA A 53 25.21 24.83 -22.59
C ALA A 53 23.92 24.66 -21.75
N VAL A 54 23.31 25.77 -21.29
CA VAL A 54 22.01 25.74 -20.61
C VAL A 54 20.89 25.35 -21.56
N TYR A 55 20.87 25.86 -22.79
CA TYR A 55 19.92 25.41 -23.82
C TYR A 55 20.07 23.93 -24.14
N ASP A 56 21.29 23.41 -24.25
CA ASP A 56 21.53 21.99 -24.52
C ASP A 56 20.93 21.10 -23.40
N LYS A 57 20.99 21.54 -22.13
CA LYS A 57 20.28 20.87 -21.01
C LYS A 57 18.76 21.03 -21.10
N LEU A 58 18.27 22.25 -21.37
CA LEU A 58 16.84 22.57 -21.42
C LEU A 58 16.12 21.84 -22.55
N LEU A 59 16.72 21.74 -23.73
CA LEU A 59 16.12 21.05 -24.89
C LEU A 59 15.95 19.55 -24.68
N GLY A 60 16.74 18.94 -23.78
CA GLY A 60 16.56 17.57 -23.33
C GLY A 60 15.62 17.40 -22.14
N THR A 61 15.11 18.49 -21.56
CA THR A 61 14.28 18.46 -20.36
C THR A 61 12.80 18.66 -20.72
N PRO A 62 11.89 17.76 -20.30
CA PRO A 62 10.45 17.92 -20.57
C PRO A 62 9.86 19.09 -19.78
N THR A 63 9.48 20.17 -20.46
CA THR A 63 8.80 21.33 -19.84
C THR A 63 7.52 21.73 -20.59
N GLN A 64 6.69 22.58 -19.97
CA GLN A 64 5.42 23.03 -20.53
C GLN A 64 5.61 23.90 -21.77
N LEU A 65 6.60 24.80 -21.77
CA LEU A 65 6.86 25.76 -22.85
C LEU A 65 8.01 25.33 -23.77
N TYR A 66 8.25 24.02 -23.90
CA TYR A 66 9.33 23.44 -24.72
C TYR A 66 9.45 24.03 -26.14
N TYR A 67 8.32 24.36 -26.77
CA TYR A 67 8.29 24.96 -28.11
C TYR A 67 8.86 26.39 -28.13
N GLN A 68 8.59 27.18 -27.08
CA GLN A 68 9.12 28.55 -26.95
C GLN A 68 10.62 28.52 -26.68
N HIS A 69 11.08 27.55 -25.90
CA HIS A 69 12.52 27.34 -25.63
C HIS A 69 13.26 27.00 -26.92
N TRP A 70 12.66 26.17 -27.77
CA TRP A 70 13.22 25.85 -29.09
C TRP A 70 13.29 27.07 -30.03
N GLU A 71 12.23 27.89 -30.06
CA GLU A 71 12.25 29.14 -30.84
C GLU A 71 13.30 30.12 -30.31
N SER A 72 13.44 30.25 -29.00
CA SER A 72 14.41 31.13 -28.35
C SER A 72 15.84 30.64 -28.60
N PHE A 73 16.08 29.33 -28.60
CA PHE A 73 17.36 28.75 -29.00
C PHE A 73 17.71 29.07 -30.46
N LYS A 74 16.78 28.87 -31.40
CA LYS A 74 17.00 29.22 -32.81
C LYS A 74 17.33 30.70 -32.97
N ARG A 75 16.60 31.58 -32.29
CA ARG A 75 16.86 33.03 -32.29
C ARG A 75 18.26 33.35 -31.74
N HIS A 76 18.66 32.70 -30.65
CA HIS A 76 19.99 32.86 -30.07
C HIS A 76 21.11 32.48 -31.06
N VAL A 77 20.94 31.35 -31.77
CA VAL A 77 21.90 30.90 -32.80
C VAL A 77 21.91 31.84 -34.01
N GLU A 78 20.77 32.40 -34.40
CA GLU A 78 20.67 33.35 -35.52
C GLU A 78 21.32 34.70 -35.20
N GLU A 79 21.02 35.29 -34.04
CA GLU A 79 21.43 36.65 -33.66
C GLU A 79 22.90 36.77 -33.24
N LYS A 80 23.50 35.71 -32.68
CA LYS A 80 24.86 35.76 -32.12
C LYS A 80 25.91 35.19 -33.07
N ASP A 81 27.16 35.64 -32.90
CA ASP A 81 28.29 35.09 -33.64
C ASP A 81 28.59 33.66 -33.15
N LEU A 82 28.83 32.75 -34.10
CA LEU A 82 29.03 31.33 -33.82
C LEU A 82 30.24 31.07 -32.90
N ARG A 83 31.27 31.92 -32.95
CA ARG A 83 32.47 31.84 -32.10
C ARG A 83 32.21 32.24 -30.65
N GLN A 84 31.13 32.99 -30.38
CA GLN A 84 30.77 33.43 -29.04
C GLN A 84 29.81 32.46 -28.35
N ILE A 85 29.11 31.62 -29.11
CA ILE A 85 28.08 30.71 -28.59
C ILE A 85 28.55 29.26 -28.49
N VAL A 86 29.63 28.88 -29.17
CA VAL A 86 30.11 27.49 -29.22
C VAL A 86 31.56 27.43 -28.74
N ALA A 87 31.89 26.37 -28.00
CA ALA A 87 33.27 26.15 -27.54
C ALA A 87 34.23 25.96 -28.75
N PRO A 88 35.50 26.38 -28.66
CA PRO A 88 36.44 26.33 -29.79
C PRO A 88 36.57 24.94 -30.44
N GLU A 89 36.50 23.87 -29.64
CA GLU A 89 36.56 22.49 -30.10
C GLU A 89 35.33 22.09 -30.94
N GLU A 90 34.14 22.47 -30.48
CA GLU A 90 32.91 22.18 -31.22
C GLU A 90 32.83 23.04 -32.49
N PHE A 91 33.32 24.27 -32.44
CA PHE A 91 33.44 25.13 -33.62
C PHE A 91 34.34 24.49 -34.68
N LYS A 92 35.51 23.98 -34.28
CA LYS A 92 36.43 23.25 -35.19
C LYS A 92 35.77 21.99 -35.75
N GLY A 93 35.04 21.25 -34.92
CA GLY A 93 34.28 20.07 -35.36
C GLY A 93 33.25 20.40 -36.43
N LEU A 94 32.42 21.43 -36.20
CA LEU A 94 31.44 21.91 -37.18
C LEU A 94 32.10 22.40 -38.46
N LEU A 95 33.24 23.09 -38.37
CA LEU A 95 33.96 23.61 -39.54
C LEU A 95 34.49 22.46 -40.39
N ARG A 96 35.08 21.44 -39.77
CA ARG A 96 35.56 20.23 -40.44
C ARG A 96 34.41 19.47 -41.10
N GLU A 97 33.26 19.37 -40.44
CA GLU A 97 32.08 18.70 -40.98
C GLU A 97 31.45 19.44 -42.18
N VAL A 98 31.58 20.77 -42.27
CA VAL A 98 31.03 21.56 -43.39
C VAL A 98 32.02 21.65 -44.55
N THR A 99 33.30 21.83 -44.26
CA THR A 99 34.33 22.11 -45.28
C THR A 99 35.10 20.86 -45.72
N GLN A 100 34.99 19.75 -44.96
CA GLN A 100 35.70 18.49 -45.19
C GLN A 100 37.23 18.61 -45.16
N HIS A 101 37.76 19.76 -44.74
CA HIS A 101 39.18 20.09 -44.65
C HIS A 101 39.50 20.66 -43.27
N ASP A 102 40.76 20.53 -42.82
CA ASP A 102 41.22 21.16 -41.58
C ASP A 102 41.62 22.61 -41.91
N ILE A 103 40.74 23.55 -41.59
CA ILE A 103 40.93 24.99 -41.78
C ILE A 103 41.31 25.61 -40.43
N ASP A 104 42.23 26.57 -40.43
CA ASP A 104 42.59 27.35 -39.25
C ASP A 104 41.36 28.09 -38.71
N ILE A 105 41.13 28.01 -37.39
CA ILE A 105 39.99 28.60 -36.67
C ILE A 105 39.97 30.14 -36.83
N ASN A 106 41.16 30.73 -37.01
CA ASN A 106 41.34 32.17 -37.19
C ASN A 106 41.17 32.66 -38.63
N ALA A 107 40.99 31.76 -39.60
CA ALA A 107 40.75 32.14 -40.99
C ALA A 107 39.45 32.95 -41.13
N LEU A 108 39.41 33.85 -42.12
CA LEU A 108 38.17 34.52 -42.51
C LEU A 108 37.26 33.44 -43.14
N ILE A 109 36.22 33.06 -42.42
CA ILE A 109 35.21 32.11 -42.91
C ILE A 109 34.14 32.95 -43.61
N ASP A 110 33.69 32.50 -44.79
CA ASP A 110 32.62 33.16 -45.51
C ASP A 110 31.27 33.04 -44.77
N ASP A 111 30.45 34.07 -44.88
CA ASP A 111 29.12 34.12 -44.26
C ASP A 111 28.23 32.93 -44.71
N GLY A 112 28.45 32.40 -45.92
CA GLY A 112 27.79 31.21 -46.42
C GLY A 112 28.12 29.94 -45.64
N THR A 113 29.41 29.74 -45.31
CA THR A 113 29.86 28.63 -44.46
C THR A 113 29.40 28.80 -43.02
N ILE A 114 29.44 30.01 -42.45
CA ILE A 114 28.91 30.28 -41.11
C ILE A 114 27.42 29.93 -41.03
N LYS A 115 26.64 30.30 -42.05
CA LYS A 115 25.21 29.94 -42.13
C LYS A 115 25.00 28.43 -42.16
N LYS A 116 25.76 27.69 -42.98
CA LYS A 116 25.72 26.21 -43.01
C LYS A 116 26.12 25.58 -41.68
N MET A 117 27.09 26.16 -40.97
CA MET A 117 27.49 25.69 -39.64
C MET A 117 26.36 25.91 -38.61
N LYS A 118 25.68 27.06 -38.64
CA LYS A 118 24.49 27.33 -37.80
C LYS A 118 23.36 26.35 -38.10
N GLU A 119 23.07 26.09 -39.37
CA GLU A 119 22.05 25.10 -39.79
C GLU A 119 22.38 23.69 -39.27
N LYS A 120 23.65 23.27 -39.35
CA LYS A 120 24.08 21.99 -38.78
C LYS A 120 23.98 21.94 -37.25
N LEU A 121 24.32 23.03 -36.56
CA LEU A 121 24.18 23.13 -35.11
C LEU A 121 22.71 22.90 -34.70
N VAL A 122 21.79 23.63 -35.34
CA VAL A 122 20.35 23.50 -35.12
C VAL A 122 19.88 22.08 -35.48
N ALA A 123 20.33 21.50 -36.58
CA ALA A 123 19.97 20.13 -36.97
C ALA A 123 20.40 19.09 -35.93
N LYS A 124 21.60 19.20 -35.36
CA LYS A 124 22.07 18.31 -34.27
C LYS A 124 21.16 18.42 -33.04
N ARG A 125 20.83 19.64 -32.61
CA ARG A 125 19.96 19.87 -31.43
C ARG A 125 18.48 19.54 -31.71
N SER A 126 18.05 19.58 -32.97
CA SER A 126 16.70 19.20 -33.40
C SER A 126 16.38 17.73 -33.10
N ILE A 127 17.38 16.85 -33.12
CA ILE A 127 17.24 15.44 -32.76
C ILE A 127 16.89 15.30 -31.27
N VAL A 128 17.60 16.05 -30.41
CA VAL A 128 17.35 16.07 -28.96
C VAL A 128 15.96 16.64 -28.66
N TYR A 129 15.62 17.75 -29.31
CA TYR A 129 14.30 18.36 -29.20
C TYR A 129 13.18 17.40 -29.61
N GLN A 130 13.35 16.66 -30.71
CA GLN A 130 12.36 15.69 -31.19
C GLN A 130 12.15 14.54 -30.19
N ALA A 131 13.24 14.02 -29.63
CA ALA A 131 13.15 13.00 -28.58
C ALA A 131 12.44 13.53 -27.32
N ASN A 132 12.73 14.79 -26.93
CA ASN A 132 12.06 15.43 -25.80
C ASN A 132 10.56 15.64 -26.07
N TYR A 133 10.19 16.05 -27.28
CA TYR A 133 8.78 16.21 -27.68
C TYR A 133 7.98 14.92 -27.49
N GLU A 134 8.54 13.75 -27.85
CA GLU A 134 7.88 12.46 -27.63
C GLU A 134 7.65 12.18 -26.14
N GLN A 135 8.64 12.49 -25.30
CA GLN A 135 8.52 12.36 -23.85
C GLN A 135 7.46 13.31 -23.26
N ILE A 136 7.38 14.54 -23.77
CA ILE A 136 6.36 15.53 -23.37
C ILE A 136 4.96 15.06 -23.79
N SER A 137 4.82 14.56 -25.02
CA SER A 137 3.53 14.10 -25.55
C SER A 137 2.90 13.01 -24.67
N LYS A 138 3.71 12.05 -24.19
CA LYS A 138 3.27 11.01 -23.24
C LYS A 138 2.75 11.58 -21.91
N ARG A 139 3.31 12.71 -21.46
CA ARG A 139 3.10 13.29 -20.12
C ARG A 139 2.06 14.40 -20.09
N TRP A 140 1.83 15.04 -21.24
CA TRP A 140 0.94 16.20 -21.38
C TRP A 140 -0.43 15.95 -20.77
N TYR A 141 -1.02 14.79 -21.09
CA TYR A 141 -2.33 14.39 -20.58
C TYR A 141 -2.41 14.37 -19.05
N PHE A 142 -1.37 13.91 -18.37
CA PHE A 142 -1.32 13.86 -16.91
C PHE A 142 -1.09 15.24 -16.30
N GLU A 143 -0.16 16.00 -16.87
CA GLU A 143 0.23 17.34 -16.39
C GLU A 143 -0.90 18.37 -16.54
N GLU A 144 -1.70 18.28 -17.60
CA GLU A 144 -2.86 19.14 -17.83
C GLU A 144 -3.97 18.89 -16.78
N LYS A 145 -4.13 17.65 -16.33
CA LYS A 145 -5.14 17.25 -15.33
C LYS A 145 -4.78 17.66 -13.91
N ILE A 146 -3.51 18.00 -13.64
CA ILE A 146 -3.07 18.49 -12.33
C ILE A 146 -3.50 19.95 -12.18
N ARG A 147 -4.67 20.17 -11.55
CA ARG A 147 -5.17 21.52 -11.25
C ARG A 147 -4.50 22.16 -10.03
N ARG A 148 -4.06 21.34 -9.07
CA ARG A 148 -3.50 21.82 -7.80
C ARG A 148 -2.13 21.17 -7.55
N PRO A 149 -1.04 21.77 -8.04
CA PRO A 149 0.32 21.23 -7.86
C PRO A 149 0.92 21.55 -6.48
N TYR A 150 0.29 22.42 -5.70
CA TYR A 150 0.76 22.83 -4.37
C TYR A 150 -0.05 22.17 -3.24
N PHE A 151 0.54 22.16 -2.04
CA PHE A 151 -0.11 21.64 -0.85
C PHE A 151 -1.32 22.49 -0.44
N HIS A 152 -2.42 21.82 -0.08
CA HIS A 152 -3.59 22.49 0.50
C HIS A 152 -4.36 21.52 1.42
N ILE A 153 -4.96 22.06 2.49
CA ILE A 153 -5.62 21.27 3.54
C ILE A 153 -6.90 20.58 3.04
N LYS A 154 -7.66 21.24 2.16
CA LYS A 154 -8.85 20.65 1.53
C LYS A 154 -8.48 19.38 0.75
N PRO A 155 -9.24 18.28 0.90
CA PRO A 155 -8.97 17.06 0.17
C PRO A 155 -8.99 17.31 -1.34
N LEU A 156 -8.11 16.60 -2.05
CA LEU A 156 -8.13 16.48 -3.50
C LEU A 156 -9.35 15.67 -3.95
N GLU A 157 -9.79 15.98 -5.17
CA GLU A 157 -10.84 15.21 -5.83
C GLU A 157 -10.34 13.81 -6.20
N ARG A 158 -11.23 12.82 -6.18
CA ARG A 158 -10.89 11.42 -6.52
C ARG A 158 -10.26 11.29 -7.93
N GLY A 159 -10.69 12.12 -8.87
CA GLY A 159 -10.12 12.15 -10.23
C GLY A 159 -8.65 12.57 -10.24
N GLN A 160 -8.25 13.51 -9.38
CA GLN A 160 -6.84 13.92 -9.26
C GLN A 160 -5.98 12.84 -8.61
N LEU A 161 -6.52 12.14 -7.60
CA LEU A 161 -5.84 11.00 -6.97
C LEU A 161 -5.67 9.83 -7.96
N SER A 162 -6.65 9.58 -8.83
CA SER A 162 -6.50 8.60 -9.94
C SER A 162 -5.40 9.03 -10.91
N ASN A 163 -5.42 10.30 -11.33
CA ASN A 163 -4.41 10.84 -12.23
C ASN A 163 -2.98 10.70 -11.68
N TRP A 164 -2.77 11.01 -10.39
CA TRP A 164 -1.46 10.83 -9.75
C TRP A 164 -1.03 9.35 -9.70
N ARG A 165 -1.96 8.44 -9.39
CA ARG A 165 -1.66 6.99 -9.36
C ARG A 165 -1.22 6.51 -10.75
N GLU A 166 -2.02 6.80 -11.77
CA GLU A 166 -1.76 6.42 -13.16
C GLU A 166 -0.47 7.05 -13.70
N TYR A 167 -0.21 8.32 -13.34
CA TYR A 167 1.00 9.01 -13.78
C TYR A 167 2.26 8.38 -13.15
N LEU A 168 2.23 8.10 -11.85
CA LEU A 168 3.32 7.40 -11.18
C LEU A 168 3.56 6.00 -11.76
N ASP A 169 2.50 5.25 -12.05
CA ASP A 169 2.61 3.92 -12.65
C ASP A 169 3.24 3.97 -14.05
N MET A 170 2.89 4.99 -14.85
CA MET A 170 3.48 5.19 -16.17
C MET A 170 4.98 5.52 -16.08
N GLU A 171 5.40 6.44 -15.21
CA GLU A 171 6.84 6.75 -15.06
C GLU A 171 7.63 5.56 -14.50
N ILE A 172 7.06 4.77 -13.59
CA ILE A 172 7.68 3.54 -13.09
C ILE A 172 7.91 2.54 -14.24
N LEU A 173 6.99 2.47 -15.20
CA LEU A 173 7.11 1.61 -16.37
C LEU A 173 8.19 2.09 -17.35
N GLU A 174 8.40 3.41 -17.49
CA GLU A 174 9.46 3.98 -18.34
C GLU A 174 10.86 3.84 -17.71
N GLN A 175 10.96 3.50 -16.41
CA GLN A 175 12.19 3.16 -15.68
C GLN A 175 13.27 4.27 -15.59
N ASP A 176 12.90 5.54 -15.73
CA ASP A 176 13.81 6.65 -15.43
C ASP A 176 13.79 6.97 -13.93
N HIS A 177 14.77 6.44 -13.19
CA HIS A 177 14.83 6.56 -11.74
C HIS A 177 14.85 8.01 -11.23
N ALA A 178 15.62 8.89 -11.87
CA ALA A 178 15.74 10.28 -11.45
C ALA A 178 14.41 11.02 -11.62
N ARG A 179 13.73 10.78 -12.75
CA ARG A 179 12.40 11.36 -13.01
C ARG A 179 11.32 10.80 -12.09
N ILE A 180 11.35 9.50 -11.81
CA ILE A 180 10.40 8.86 -10.90
C ILE A 180 10.51 9.48 -9.50
N ILE A 181 11.73 9.69 -8.99
CA ILE A 181 11.94 10.36 -7.69
C ILE A 181 11.36 11.77 -7.71
N VAL A 182 11.67 12.58 -8.73
CA VAL A 182 11.14 13.94 -8.84
C VAL A 182 9.61 13.91 -8.89
N LEU A 183 8.99 13.00 -9.66
CA LEU A 183 7.54 12.91 -9.71
C LEU A 183 6.93 12.48 -8.37
N PHE A 184 7.54 11.54 -7.64
CA PHE A 184 7.09 11.16 -6.31
C PHE A 184 7.15 12.35 -5.34
N GLU A 185 8.28 13.08 -5.31
CA GLU A 185 8.41 14.25 -4.44
C GLU A 185 7.37 15.32 -4.78
N ARG A 186 7.12 15.58 -6.06
CA ARG A 186 6.04 16.46 -6.53
C ARG A 186 4.67 16.00 -6.08
N CYS A 187 4.38 14.71 -6.24
CA CYS A 187 3.13 14.11 -5.83
C CYS A 187 2.91 14.30 -4.32
N LEU A 188 3.94 14.08 -3.51
CA LEU A 188 3.87 14.22 -2.06
C LEU A 188 3.66 15.66 -1.58
N ILE A 189 4.03 16.68 -2.37
CA ILE A 189 3.66 18.07 -2.07
C ILE A 189 2.14 18.24 -2.10
N ALA A 190 1.49 17.86 -3.20
CA ALA A 190 0.03 17.99 -3.33
C ALA A 190 -0.74 16.98 -2.47
N CYS A 191 -0.19 15.77 -2.32
CA CYS A 191 -0.81 14.60 -1.72
C CYS A 191 -0.27 14.26 -0.32
N ALA A 192 0.35 15.22 0.40
CA ALA A 192 1.03 14.95 1.67
C ALA A 192 0.17 14.24 2.74
N ARG A 193 -1.17 14.42 2.71
CA ARG A 193 -2.11 13.82 3.70
C ARG A 193 -2.62 12.43 3.32
N TYR A 194 -2.17 11.88 2.19
CA TYR A 194 -2.63 10.61 1.66
C TYR A 194 -1.54 9.54 1.85
N GLU A 195 -1.79 8.61 2.77
CA GLU A 195 -0.83 7.55 3.13
C GLU A 195 -0.45 6.63 1.96
N GLU A 196 -1.35 6.44 0.99
CA GLU A 196 -1.12 5.56 -0.16
C GLU A 196 0.12 5.96 -0.98
N PHE A 197 0.36 7.26 -1.18
CA PHE A 197 1.50 7.73 -1.99
C PHE A 197 2.82 7.63 -1.24
N TRP A 198 2.83 7.88 0.07
CA TRP A 198 4.00 7.67 0.92
C TRP A 198 4.42 6.20 0.93
N ILE A 199 3.44 5.31 1.13
CA ILE A 199 3.67 3.86 1.13
C ILE A 199 4.17 3.40 -0.24
N LYS A 200 3.58 3.88 -1.34
CA LYS A 200 4.02 3.55 -2.70
C LYS A 200 5.44 4.02 -2.96
N TYR A 201 5.78 5.25 -2.56
CA TYR A 201 7.11 5.80 -2.76
C TYR A 201 8.19 5.04 -1.97
N ALA A 202 7.95 4.80 -0.69
CA ALA A 202 8.89 4.07 0.14
C ALA A 202 9.10 2.63 -0.35
N LYS A 203 8.02 1.93 -0.76
CA LYS A 203 8.12 0.59 -1.38
C LYS A 203 8.89 0.60 -2.70
N TYR A 204 8.73 1.64 -3.52
CA TYR A 204 9.51 1.79 -4.75
C TYR A 204 11.01 1.91 -4.45
N LEU A 205 11.39 2.73 -3.47
CA LEU A 205 12.80 2.85 -3.05
C LEU A 205 13.33 1.54 -2.45
N GLU A 206 12.52 0.83 -1.65
CA GLU A 206 12.87 -0.51 -1.16
C GLU A 206 13.13 -1.50 -2.32
N TRP A 207 12.29 -1.47 -3.35
CA TRP A 207 12.46 -2.31 -4.55
C TRP A 207 13.74 -1.96 -5.33
N GLN A 208 14.07 -0.67 -5.40
CA GLN A 208 15.33 -0.17 -5.98
C GLN A 208 16.55 -0.41 -5.09
N ARG A 209 16.36 -0.98 -3.88
CA ARG A 209 17.39 -1.21 -2.86
C ARG A 209 17.99 0.07 -2.24
N ASP A 210 17.30 1.20 -2.37
CA ASP A 210 17.65 2.43 -1.66
C ASP A 210 17.01 2.43 -0.27
N ILE A 211 17.71 1.81 0.68
CA ILE A 211 17.22 1.62 2.07
C ILE A 211 17.23 2.95 2.84
N ASP A 212 18.24 3.79 2.64
CA ASP A 212 18.35 5.05 3.35
C ASP A 212 17.35 6.09 2.82
N GLY A 213 17.13 6.12 1.50
CA GLY A 213 16.04 6.88 0.89
C GLY A 213 14.67 6.42 1.40
N ALA A 214 14.41 5.11 1.39
CA ALA A 214 13.15 4.55 1.92
C ALA A 214 12.94 4.94 3.39
N ARG A 215 13.99 4.84 4.23
CA ARG A 215 13.93 5.26 5.64
C ARG A 215 13.62 6.74 5.78
N ASN A 216 14.24 7.60 4.97
CA ASN A 216 13.96 9.03 4.99
C ASN A 216 12.49 9.33 4.66
N VAL A 217 11.94 8.66 3.64
CA VAL A 217 10.53 8.80 3.25
C VAL A 217 9.60 8.35 4.38
N TRP A 218 9.88 7.20 5.01
CA TRP A 218 9.10 6.72 6.15
C TRP A 218 9.14 7.69 7.34
N GLN A 219 10.31 8.25 7.66
CA GLN A 219 10.46 9.23 8.73
C GLN A 219 9.67 10.51 8.44
N ARG A 220 9.77 11.06 7.22
CA ARG A 220 8.97 12.23 6.81
C ARG A 220 7.47 11.95 6.90
N ALA A 221 7.04 10.78 6.42
CA ALA A 221 5.64 10.38 6.49
C ALA A 221 5.14 10.29 7.94
N CYS A 222 5.86 9.58 8.81
CA CYS A 222 5.42 9.29 10.17
C CYS A 222 5.60 10.46 11.14
N LEU A 223 6.72 11.20 11.03
CA LEU A 223 7.09 12.22 12.03
C LEU A 223 6.59 13.62 11.67
N VAL A 224 6.35 13.91 10.39
CA VAL A 224 5.97 15.26 9.93
C VAL A 224 4.53 15.31 9.44
N HIS A 225 4.17 14.46 8.48
CA HIS A 225 2.89 14.63 7.75
C HIS A 225 1.73 13.81 8.32
N LEU A 226 1.99 12.59 8.79
CA LEU A 226 0.98 11.59 9.17
C LEU A 226 1.23 10.94 10.55
N PRO A 227 1.45 11.72 11.63
CA PRO A 227 1.74 11.17 12.96
C PRO A 227 0.61 10.31 13.54
N HIS A 228 -0.64 10.62 13.21
CA HIS A 228 -1.81 9.92 13.76
C HIS A 228 -2.38 8.84 12.83
N ARG A 229 -1.65 8.40 11.80
CA ARG A 229 -2.12 7.38 10.83
C ARG A 229 -1.44 6.03 11.07
N PRO A 230 -2.12 5.06 11.70
CA PRO A 230 -1.49 3.81 12.12
C PRO A 230 -0.92 2.95 10.98
N THR A 231 -1.52 3.02 9.79
CA THR A 231 -1.12 2.20 8.64
C THR A 231 0.33 2.48 8.23
N VAL A 232 0.71 3.75 8.12
CA VAL A 232 2.05 4.18 7.70
C VAL A 232 3.10 3.76 8.74
N HIS A 233 2.82 4.00 10.02
CA HIS A 233 3.71 3.62 11.12
C HIS A 233 3.90 2.10 11.20
N TRP A 234 2.86 1.33 10.93
CA TRP A 234 2.98 -0.13 10.83
C TRP A 234 3.90 -0.56 9.68
N TYR A 235 3.75 0.03 8.50
CA TYR A 235 4.67 -0.25 7.39
C TYR A 235 6.11 0.17 7.71
N TYR A 236 6.28 1.30 8.40
CA TYR A 236 7.61 1.76 8.81
C TYR A 236 8.26 0.81 9.83
N SER A 237 7.52 0.40 10.86
CA SER A 237 7.99 -0.60 11.84
C SER A 237 8.34 -1.93 11.15
N ALA A 238 7.49 -2.41 10.25
CA ALA A 238 7.75 -3.63 9.49
C ALA A 238 8.97 -3.50 8.56
N PHE A 239 9.23 -2.30 8.02
CA PHE A 239 10.43 -2.02 7.24
C PHE A 239 11.69 -2.11 8.10
N GLU A 240 11.74 -1.44 9.25
CA GLU A 240 12.90 -1.49 10.15
C GLU A 240 13.15 -2.91 10.69
N GLU A 241 12.08 -3.66 10.96
CA GLU A 241 12.17 -5.08 11.33
C GLU A 241 12.81 -5.92 10.20
N ARG A 242 12.44 -5.70 8.93
CA ARG A 242 13.09 -6.37 7.79
C ARG A 242 14.57 -6.01 7.64
N GLN A 243 14.97 -4.82 8.08
CA GLN A 243 16.39 -4.40 8.10
C GLN A 243 17.15 -4.92 9.32
N GLY A 244 16.51 -5.68 10.22
CA GLY A 244 17.12 -6.20 11.46
C GLY A 244 17.21 -5.18 12.59
N GLN A 245 16.49 -4.06 12.49
CA GLN A 245 16.50 -2.99 13.47
C GLN A 245 15.31 -3.09 14.45
N ASP A 246 15.28 -4.20 15.18
CA ASP A 246 14.18 -4.59 16.08
C ASP A 246 13.86 -3.54 17.15
N VAL A 247 14.89 -2.92 17.72
CA VAL A 247 14.72 -1.89 18.77
C VAL A 247 13.95 -0.69 18.22
N LYS A 248 14.28 -0.20 17.01
CA LYS A 248 13.56 0.93 16.40
C LYS A 248 12.15 0.51 15.99
N ALA A 249 11.98 -0.69 15.45
CA ALA A 249 10.66 -1.20 15.10
C ALA A 249 9.71 -1.24 16.32
N SER A 250 10.22 -1.64 17.48
CA SER A 250 9.50 -1.61 18.76
C SER A 250 9.23 -0.19 19.25
N GLU A 251 10.22 0.71 19.16
CA GLU A 251 10.09 2.13 19.49
C GLU A 251 8.97 2.81 18.70
N ILE A 252 8.96 2.66 17.38
CA ILE A 252 7.94 3.21 16.48
C ILE A 252 6.54 2.75 16.91
N MET A 253 6.38 1.45 17.20
CA MET A 253 5.07 0.90 17.60
C MET A 253 4.62 1.38 18.98
N ARG A 254 5.57 1.60 19.91
CA ARG A 254 5.28 2.17 21.22
C ARG A 254 4.88 3.65 21.12
N GLU A 255 5.57 4.44 20.30
CA GLU A 255 5.21 5.83 20.03
C GLU A 255 3.83 5.94 19.36
N LEU A 256 3.55 5.06 18.40
CA LEU A 256 2.24 4.99 17.76
C LEU A 256 1.12 4.67 18.77
N GLU A 257 1.34 3.72 19.67
CA GLU A 257 0.39 3.39 20.72
C GLU A 257 0.15 4.57 21.68
N ALA A 258 1.20 5.32 22.02
CA ALA A 258 1.08 6.52 22.84
C ALA A 258 0.27 7.64 22.13
N MET A 259 0.40 7.76 20.81
CA MET A 259 -0.38 8.70 20.01
C MET A 259 -1.83 8.25 19.76
N CYS A 260 -2.11 6.94 19.81
CA CYS A 260 -3.42 6.34 19.54
C CYS A 260 -3.86 5.32 20.63
N PRO A 261 -3.99 5.74 21.90
CA PRO A 261 -4.10 4.81 23.04
C PRO A 261 -5.38 3.97 23.09
N LYS A 262 -6.45 4.39 22.38
CA LYS A 262 -7.74 3.69 22.35
C LYS A 262 -7.92 2.75 21.16
N GLN A 263 -6.89 2.55 20.32
CA GLN A 263 -7.00 1.72 19.14
C GLN A 263 -6.46 0.31 19.38
N THR A 264 -7.36 -0.63 19.65
CA THR A 264 -7.06 -2.04 19.96
C THR A 264 -6.15 -2.71 18.93
N LEU A 265 -6.34 -2.41 17.64
CA LEU A 265 -5.49 -2.96 16.57
C LEU A 265 -4.03 -2.51 16.64
N VAL A 266 -3.76 -1.28 17.11
CA VAL A 266 -2.39 -0.77 17.28
C VAL A 266 -1.69 -1.56 18.39
N THR A 267 -2.36 -1.73 19.53
CA THR A 267 -1.88 -2.53 20.66
C THR A 267 -1.57 -3.97 20.23
N LEU A 268 -2.48 -4.62 19.50
CA LEU A 268 -2.26 -5.98 19.01
C LEU A 268 -1.11 -6.08 18.01
N ARG A 269 -0.92 -5.08 17.14
CA ARG A 269 0.21 -5.03 16.20
C ARG A 269 1.53 -4.84 16.95
N ARG A 270 1.57 -4.00 17.97
CA ARG A 270 2.76 -3.83 18.84
C ARG A 270 3.13 -5.14 19.52
N ILE A 271 2.15 -5.81 20.14
CA ILE A 271 2.39 -7.11 20.79
C ILE A 271 2.87 -8.15 19.78
N SER A 272 2.32 -8.14 18.56
CA SER A 272 2.76 -9.03 17.49
C SER A 272 4.21 -8.74 17.05
N CYS A 273 4.65 -7.49 17.07
CA CYS A 273 6.04 -7.08 16.83
C CYS A 273 6.96 -7.59 17.96
N LEU A 274 6.61 -7.35 19.23
CA LEU A 274 7.37 -7.87 20.39
C LEU A 274 7.51 -9.39 20.37
N ARG A 275 6.48 -10.10 19.92
CA ARG A 275 6.53 -11.56 19.74
C ARG A 275 7.58 -11.98 18.70
N ARG A 276 7.72 -11.25 17.59
CA ARG A 276 8.69 -11.56 16.53
C ARG A 276 10.12 -11.26 16.97
N ILE A 277 10.31 -10.22 17.78
CA ILE A 277 11.57 -9.85 18.43
C ILE A 277 11.96 -10.84 19.57
N ALA A 278 11.15 -11.87 19.81
CA ALA A 278 11.40 -12.96 20.75
C ALA A 278 11.55 -12.54 22.23
N GLN A 279 10.72 -11.59 22.70
CA GLN A 279 10.68 -11.16 24.11
C GLN A 279 9.42 -11.71 24.82
N PRO A 280 9.40 -12.98 25.27
CA PRO A 280 8.18 -13.65 25.74
C PRO A 280 7.58 -13.02 27.00
N ASP A 281 8.42 -12.60 27.95
CA ASP A 281 7.94 -12.02 29.21
C ASP A 281 7.33 -10.63 29.00
N GLN A 282 7.93 -9.82 28.12
CA GLN A 282 7.38 -8.52 27.73
C GLN A 282 6.06 -8.64 26.96
N VAL A 283 5.87 -9.72 26.19
CA VAL A 283 4.61 -10.00 25.50
C VAL A 283 3.49 -10.27 26.50
N VAL A 284 3.75 -11.10 27.52
CA VAL A 284 2.78 -11.39 28.59
C VAL A 284 2.42 -10.12 29.35
N GLN A 285 3.43 -9.35 29.77
CA GLN A 285 3.23 -8.07 30.45
C GLN A 285 2.41 -7.10 29.58
N SER A 286 2.73 -6.98 28.29
CA SER A 286 2.00 -6.09 27.37
C SER A 286 0.55 -6.53 27.17
N TYR A 287 0.25 -7.83 27.18
CA TYR A 287 -1.13 -8.33 27.16
C TYR A 287 -1.87 -7.99 28.46
N GLU A 288 -1.25 -8.19 29.62
CA GLU A 288 -1.85 -7.87 30.92
C GLU A 288 -2.13 -6.36 31.05
N GLU A 289 -1.17 -5.51 30.69
CA GLU A 289 -1.35 -4.05 30.62
C GLU A 289 -2.48 -3.65 29.67
N ALA A 290 -2.58 -4.31 28.52
CA ALA A 290 -3.64 -4.06 27.56
C ALA A 290 -5.01 -4.45 28.12
N LEU A 291 -5.13 -5.60 28.80
CA LEU A 291 -6.39 -6.01 29.43
C LEU A 291 -6.84 -5.01 30.49
N HIS A 292 -5.92 -4.52 31.33
CA HIS A 292 -6.22 -3.46 32.29
C HIS A 292 -6.67 -2.17 31.61
N ARG A 293 -6.03 -1.77 30.50
CA ARG A 293 -6.38 -0.54 29.78
C ARG A 293 -7.76 -0.61 29.12
N TYR A 294 -8.18 -1.78 28.64
CA TYR A 294 -9.45 -1.97 27.94
C TYR A 294 -10.54 -2.59 28.83
N SER A 295 -10.41 -2.53 30.16
CA SER A 295 -11.42 -3.03 31.11
C SER A 295 -12.82 -2.48 30.84
N ASP A 296 -12.89 -1.23 30.41
CA ASP A 296 -14.15 -0.49 30.22
C ASP A 296 -14.79 -0.76 28.85
N CYS A 297 -14.13 -1.52 27.96
CA CYS A 297 -14.60 -1.80 26.60
C CYS A 297 -14.69 -3.32 26.37
N PRO A 298 -15.86 -3.95 26.60
CA PRO A 298 -16.04 -5.39 26.48
C PRO A 298 -15.55 -5.96 25.15
N ALA A 299 -15.91 -5.34 24.02
CA ALA A 299 -15.51 -5.82 22.69
C ALA A 299 -13.98 -5.86 22.49
N SER A 300 -13.26 -4.84 22.96
CA SER A 300 -11.80 -4.78 22.87
C SER A 300 -11.14 -5.74 23.84
N HIS A 301 -11.65 -5.82 25.07
CA HIS A 301 -11.19 -6.75 26.09
C HIS A 301 -11.33 -8.21 25.61
N SER A 302 -12.48 -8.57 25.03
CA SER A 302 -12.76 -9.88 24.44
C SER A 302 -11.78 -10.24 23.33
N LEU A 303 -11.49 -9.30 22.41
CA LEU A 303 -10.54 -9.52 21.33
C LEU A 303 -9.11 -9.75 21.84
N ILE A 304 -8.67 -8.95 22.82
CA ILE A 304 -7.33 -9.09 23.42
C ILE A 304 -7.23 -10.40 24.20
N SER A 305 -8.24 -10.72 25.01
CA SER A 305 -8.32 -11.97 25.79
C SER A 305 -8.25 -13.20 24.88
N ALA A 306 -9.00 -13.18 23.78
CA ALA A 306 -8.98 -14.21 22.75
C ALA A 306 -7.59 -14.39 22.10
N LYS A 307 -6.84 -13.31 21.90
CA LYS A 307 -5.47 -13.38 21.36
C LYS A 307 -4.46 -13.82 22.42
N PHE A 308 -4.59 -13.33 23.64
CA PHE A 308 -3.72 -13.67 24.76
C PHE A 308 -3.86 -15.15 25.16
N SER A 309 -5.08 -15.66 25.23
CA SER A 309 -5.35 -17.08 25.50
C SER A 309 -4.69 -17.99 24.47
N ARG A 310 -4.82 -17.68 23.16
CA ARG A 310 -4.13 -18.43 22.09
C ARG A 310 -2.61 -18.37 22.24
N TYR A 311 -2.05 -17.22 22.61
CA TYR A 311 -0.61 -17.06 22.85
C TYR A 311 -0.14 -17.94 24.02
N LEU A 312 -0.84 -17.88 25.16
CA LEU A 312 -0.51 -18.66 26.36
C LEU A 312 -0.60 -20.17 26.09
N HIS A 313 -1.64 -20.62 25.39
CA HIS A 313 -1.81 -22.04 25.08
C HIS A 313 -0.80 -22.52 24.03
N ARG A 314 -0.72 -21.87 22.86
CA ARG A 314 0.05 -22.39 21.71
C ARG A 314 1.55 -22.10 21.78
N ILE A 315 1.95 -21.01 22.44
CA ILE A 315 3.36 -20.58 22.50
C ILE A 315 3.96 -20.86 23.88
N ARG A 316 3.23 -20.62 24.97
CA ARG A 316 3.74 -20.84 26.34
C ARG A 316 3.38 -22.21 26.93
N ALA A 317 2.54 -23.00 26.25
CA ALA A 317 2.02 -24.28 26.73
C ALA A 317 1.29 -24.20 28.09
N ASP A 318 0.80 -23.02 28.48
CA ASP A 318 0.06 -22.81 29.73
C ASP A 318 -1.44 -22.67 29.44
N TRP A 319 -2.10 -23.82 29.31
CA TRP A 319 -3.53 -23.88 29.03
C TRP A 319 -4.38 -23.43 30.23
N ARG A 320 -3.87 -23.56 31.46
CA ARG A 320 -4.60 -23.20 32.69
C ARG A 320 -4.75 -21.69 32.78
N ARG A 321 -3.66 -20.94 32.57
CA ARG A 321 -3.74 -19.47 32.49
C ARG A 321 -4.55 -19.02 31.28
N ALA A 322 -4.39 -19.67 30.13
CA ALA A 322 -5.16 -19.37 28.93
C ALA A 322 -6.68 -19.51 29.15
N ALA A 323 -7.11 -20.56 29.86
CA ALA A 323 -8.50 -20.75 30.26
C ALA A 323 -8.98 -19.74 31.30
N ALA A 324 -8.15 -19.40 32.29
CA ALA A 324 -8.47 -18.40 33.29
C ALA A 324 -8.77 -17.03 32.65
N VAL A 325 -7.93 -16.61 31.70
CA VAL A 325 -8.11 -15.37 30.91
C VAL A 325 -9.45 -15.38 30.16
N LEU A 326 -9.80 -16.49 29.51
CA LEU A 326 -11.09 -16.61 28.81
C LEU A 326 -12.27 -16.57 29.78
N LYS A 327 -12.19 -17.24 30.92
CA LYS A 327 -13.24 -17.21 31.96
C LYS A 327 -13.45 -15.80 32.51
N THR A 328 -12.39 -15.04 32.78
CA THR A 328 -12.50 -13.63 33.17
C THR A 328 -13.13 -12.78 32.07
N ALA A 329 -12.77 -13.03 30.81
CA ALA A 329 -13.36 -12.30 29.67
C ALA A 329 -14.85 -12.61 29.49
N ILE A 330 -15.27 -13.86 29.67
CA ILE A 330 -16.69 -14.26 29.66
C ILE A 330 -17.48 -13.55 30.77
N GLY A 331 -16.87 -13.32 31.94
CA GLY A 331 -17.52 -12.54 33.00
C GLY A 331 -17.75 -11.07 32.64
N ILE A 332 -16.88 -10.48 31.80
CA ILE A 332 -16.98 -9.08 31.35
C ILE A 332 -17.91 -8.95 30.12
N ASP A 333 -17.87 -9.92 29.21
CA ASP A 333 -18.65 -9.95 27.98
C ASP A 333 -19.41 -11.30 27.82
N PRO A 334 -20.48 -11.53 28.61
CA PRO A 334 -21.17 -12.83 28.63
C PRO A 334 -21.90 -13.16 27.33
N ALA A 335 -22.28 -12.16 26.54
CA ALA A 335 -23.04 -12.33 25.30
C ALA A 335 -22.19 -12.83 24.13
N ASN A 336 -20.87 -12.82 24.26
CA ASN A 336 -19.96 -13.12 23.17
C ASN A 336 -19.71 -14.63 23.01
N GLU A 337 -20.46 -15.26 22.10
CA GLU A 337 -20.33 -16.67 21.75
C GLU A 337 -18.89 -17.09 21.40
N ARG A 338 -18.10 -16.19 20.77
CA ARG A 338 -16.74 -16.51 20.31
C ARG A 338 -15.76 -16.79 21.45
N LEU A 339 -16.01 -16.26 22.65
CA LEU A 339 -15.20 -16.56 23.83
C LEU A 339 -15.46 -17.98 24.35
N HIS A 340 -16.74 -18.38 24.36
CA HIS A 340 -17.15 -19.73 24.73
C HIS A 340 -16.63 -20.76 23.72
N THR A 341 -16.75 -20.48 22.42
CA THR A 341 -16.19 -21.34 21.36
C THR A 341 -14.69 -21.54 21.55
N GLN A 342 -13.93 -20.47 21.81
CA GLN A 342 -12.49 -20.57 22.02
C GLN A 342 -12.11 -21.33 23.30
N LEU A 343 -12.93 -21.24 24.35
CA LEU A 343 -12.69 -22.01 25.57
C LEU A 343 -12.93 -23.52 25.33
N VAL A 344 -13.98 -23.87 24.59
CA VAL A 344 -14.27 -25.25 24.18
C VAL A 344 -13.18 -25.78 23.24
N ASP A 345 -12.74 -24.99 22.26
CA ASP A 345 -11.64 -25.35 21.36
C ASP A 345 -10.34 -25.60 22.13
N LEU A 346 -10.07 -24.80 23.16
CA LEU A 346 -8.91 -24.99 24.04
C LEU A 346 -9.00 -26.30 24.81
N ALA A 347 -10.18 -26.64 25.36
CA ALA A 347 -10.42 -27.90 26.06
C ALA A 347 -10.24 -29.11 25.12
N TYR A 348 -10.75 -29.01 23.89
CA TYR A 348 -10.62 -30.06 22.87
C TYR A 348 -9.16 -30.30 22.46
N GLN A 349 -8.32 -29.27 22.44
CA GLN A 349 -6.90 -29.35 22.06
C GLN A 349 -5.98 -29.88 23.18
N LEU A 350 -6.51 -30.19 24.37
CA LEU A 350 -5.69 -30.70 25.47
C LEU A 350 -5.17 -32.11 25.18
N THR A 351 -3.93 -32.36 25.59
CA THR A 351 -3.31 -33.70 25.52
C THR A 351 -2.66 -33.99 26.87
N PRO A 352 -3.13 -34.98 27.65
CA PRO A 352 -4.26 -35.88 27.37
C PRO A 352 -5.62 -35.14 27.35
N LEU A 353 -6.60 -35.75 26.69
CA LEU A 353 -7.96 -35.22 26.61
C LEU A 353 -8.64 -35.30 27.99
N ASP A 354 -9.23 -34.20 28.42
CA ASP A 354 -10.00 -34.13 29.67
C ASP A 354 -11.50 -34.00 29.36
N GLU A 355 -12.18 -35.14 29.37
CA GLU A 355 -13.61 -35.25 29.11
C GLU A 355 -14.43 -34.38 30.07
N THR A 356 -14.07 -34.40 31.36
CA THR A 356 -14.80 -33.66 32.40
C THR A 356 -14.68 -32.16 32.18
N TYR A 357 -13.48 -31.68 31.89
CA TYR A 357 -13.23 -30.28 31.63
C TYR A 357 -13.91 -29.79 30.34
N PHE A 358 -13.94 -30.62 29.29
CA PHE A 358 -14.65 -30.28 28.06
C PHE A 358 -16.15 -30.12 28.30
N CYS A 359 -16.78 -31.05 29.01
CA CYS A 359 -18.19 -30.96 29.38
C CYS A 359 -18.46 -29.73 30.26
N ASP A 360 -17.61 -29.44 31.25
CA ASP A 360 -17.73 -28.26 32.10
C ASP A 360 -17.69 -26.95 31.30
N CYS A 361 -16.83 -26.88 30.28
CA CYS A 361 -16.72 -25.72 29.38
C CYS A 361 -18.00 -25.50 28.55
N ILE A 362 -18.64 -26.58 28.08
CA ILE A 362 -19.91 -26.48 27.35
C ILE A 362 -21.05 -26.13 28.31
N ASP A 363 -21.11 -26.76 29.47
CA ASP A 363 -22.14 -26.50 30.47
C ASP A 363 -22.10 -25.05 30.95
N LEU A 364 -20.90 -24.44 31.02
CA LEU A 364 -20.73 -23.01 31.28
C LEU A 364 -21.42 -22.14 30.21
N ALA A 365 -21.32 -22.52 28.93
CA ALA A 365 -22.00 -21.81 27.84
C ALA A 365 -23.51 -22.02 27.88
N VAL A 366 -23.98 -23.24 28.14
CA VAL A 366 -25.42 -23.57 28.18
C VAL A 366 -26.14 -22.86 29.34
N ARG A 367 -25.48 -22.79 30.51
CA ARG A 367 -26.00 -22.08 31.70
C ARG A 367 -26.00 -20.56 31.57
N ASN A 368 -25.34 -20.00 30.56
CA ASN A 368 -25.26 -18.56 30.39
C ASN A 368 -26.55 -17.99 29.78
N ASP A 369 -27.27 -17.15 30.53
CA ASP A 369 -28.54 -16.55 30.11
C ASP A 369 -28.41 -15.52 28.97
N HIS A 370 -27.22 -15.01 28.73
CA HIS A 370 -26.96 -14.02 27.69
C HIS A 370 -26.78 -14.62 26.29
N LEU A 371 -26.62 -15.95 26.17
CA LEU A 371 -26.51 -16.62 24.88
C LEU A 371 -27.88 -16.98 24.34
N ASN A 372 -28.06 -16.84 23.02
CA ASN A 372 -29.31 -17.23 22.37
C ASN A 372 -29.47 -18.76 22.36
N VAL A 373 -30.73 -19.21 22.27
CA VAL A 373 -31.08 -20.63 22.25
C VAL A 373 -30.37 -21.36 21.11
N ASP A 374 -30.24 -20.72 19.94
CA ASP A 374 -29.53 -21.32 18.79
C ASP A 374 -28.03 -21.55 19.06
N ALA A 375 -27.33 -20.66 19.77
CA ALA A 375 -25.94 -20.88 20.17
C ALA A 375 -25.83 -21.97 21.22
N LYS A 376 -26.74 -22.00 22.22
CA LYS A 376 -26.79 -23.08 23.22
C LYS A 376 -26.96 -24.44 22.55
N LEU A 377 -27.85 -24.53 21.55
CA LEU A 377 -28.03 -25.75 20.76
C LEU A 377 -26.77 -26.14 19.99
N ARG A 378 -26.02 -25.19 19.41
CA ARG A 378 -24.72 -25.47 18.77
C ARG A 378 -23.71 -26.07 19.75
N PHE A 379 -23.63 -25.53 20.97
CA PHE A 379 -22.74 -26.07 22.01
C PHE A 379 -23.18 -27.47 22.47
N LEU A 380 -24.48 -27.70 22.68
CA LEU A 380 -25.00 -29.02 23.04
C LEU A 380 -24.78 -30.06 21.94
N CYS A 381 -24.98 -29.69 20.67
CA CYS A 381 -24.65 -30.55 19.53
C CYS A 381 -23.18 -30.99 19.58
N ARG A 382 -22.26 -30.04 19.81
CA ARG A 382 -20.84 -30.32 19.94
C ARG A 382 -20.49 -31.18 21.17
N LYS A 383 -21.28 -31.08 22.26
CA LYS A 383 -21.14 -31.95 23.45
C LYS A 383 -21.52 -33.40 23.11
N MET A 384 -22.62 -33.59 22.38
CA MET A 384 -23.07 -34.91 21.94
C MET A 384 -22.05 -35.55 21.01
N GLU A 385 -21.63 -34.86 19.95
CA GLU A 385 -20.61 -35.33 19.00
C GLU A 385 -19.32 -35.76 19.74
N PHE A 386 -18.86 -34.94 20.67
CA PHE A 386 -17.67 -35.26 21.47
C PHE A 386 -17.85 -36.50 22.36
N LEU A 387 -18.98 -36.63 23.05
CA LEU A 387 -19.23 -37.78 23.90
C LEU A 387 -19.42 -39.06 23.08
N GLU A 388 -20.04 -38.99 21.90
CA GLU A 388 -20.16 -40.13 20.98
C GLU A 388 -18.79 -40.62 20.49
N ASP A 389 -17.87 -39.70 20.17
CA ASP A 389 -16.54 -40.04 19.65
C ASP A 389 -15.57 -40.54 20.73
N PHE A 390 -15.61 -39.95 21.95
CA PHE A 390 -14.55 -40.12 22.95
C PHE A 390 -15.00 -40.75 24.29
N SER A 391 -16.29 -40.71 24.63
CA SER A 391 -16.78 -41.26 25.91
C SER A 391 -16.97 -42.77 25.85
N ALA A 392 -16.64 -43.46 26.93
CA ALA A 392 -17.00 -44.87 27.14
C ALA A 392 -18.32 -45.05 27.92
N ASP A 393 -18.89 -43.97 28.46
CA ASP A 393 -20.10 -44.00 29.30
C ASP A 393 -21.35 -43.58 28.52
N ILE A 394 -22.20 -44.58 28.23
CA ILE A 394 -23.45 -44.42 27.49
C ILE A 394 -24.48 -43.54 28.22
N LYS A 395 -24.40 -43.44 29.56
CA LYS A 395 -25.34 -42.61 30.33
C LYS A 395 -25.13 -41.14 30.01
N LYS A 396 -23.87 -40.69 29.96
CA LYS A 396 -23.53 -39.31 29.60
C LYS A 396 -24.00 -38.92 28.20
N ILE A 397 -23.95 -39.86 27.25
CA ILE A 397 -24.44 -39.65 25.89
C ILE A 397 -25.97 -39.47 25.90
N THR A 398 -26.67 -40.32 26.64
CA THR A 398 -28.13 -40.25 26.77
C THR A 398 -28.57 -38.96 27.47
N ASP A 399 -27.91 -38.60 28.57
CA ASP A 399 -28.16 -37.35 29.30
C ASP A 399 -27.92 -36.11 28.41
N ALA A 400 -26.84 -36.11 27.61
CA ALA A 400 -26.56 -35.02 26.67
C ALA A 400 -27.59 -34.93 25.53
N TYR A 401 -28.13 -36.06 25.07
CA TYR A 401 -29.22 -36.11 24.10
C TYR A 401 -30.51 -35.53 24.71
N ASP A 402 -30.85 -35.91 25.94
CA ASP A 402 -32.02 -35.40 26.65
C ASP A 402 -31.92 -33.89 26.91
N ASP A 403 -30.74 -33.40 27.30
CA ASP A 403 -30.44 -31.97 27.44
C ASP A 403 -30.68 -31.21 26.12
N TYR A 404 -30.23 -31.78 24.99
CA TYR A 404 -30.43 -31.19 23.66
C TYR A 404 -31.91 -31.16 23.26
N GLN A 405 -32.65 -32.25 23.46
CA GLN A 405 -34.09 -32.32 23.15
C GLN A 405 -34.90 -31.33 23.99
N SER A 406 -34.58 -31.21 25.28
CA SER A 406 -35.20 -30.25 26.19
C SER A 406 -34.99 -28.80 25.71
N MET A 407 -33.77 -28.46 25.30
CA MET A 407 -33.45 -27.13 24.76
C MET A 407 -34.14 -26.88 23.42
N LEU A 408 -34.26 -27.91 22.56
CA LEU A 408 -34.95 -27.83 21.28
C LEU A 408 -36.46 -27.59 21.45
N ALA A 409 -37.10 -28.21 22.45
CA ALA A 409 -38.49 -27.97 22.80
C ALA A 409 -38.74 -26.52 23.25
N THR A 410 -37.77 -25.93 23.94
CA THR A 410 -37.82 -24.52 24.38
C THR A 410 -37.79 -23.55 23.18
N ARG A 411 -37.09 -23.89 22.09
CA ARG A 411 -37.08 -23.12 20.84
C ARG A 411 -38.46 -23.04 20.17
N GLY A 412 -39.28 -24.09 20.31
CA GLY A 412 -40.62 -24.19 19.71
C GLY A 412 -41.74 -23.44 20.47
N SER A 413 -41.46 -22.89 21.65
CA SER A 413 -42.47 -22.32 22.56
C SER A 413 -42.57 -20.78 22.54
N GLY A 414 -41.88 -20.10 21.63
CA GLY A 414 -41.96 -18.64 21.45
C GLY A 414 -43.20 -18.18 20.65
N PRO A 415 -43.77 -16.98 20.90
CA PRO A 415 -45.00 -16.56 20.26
C PRO A 415 -44.76 -16.24 18.78
N GLY A 416 -45.37 -17.03 17.90
CA GLY A 416 -45.65 -16.66 16.51
C GLY A 416 -44.51 -16.88 15.51
N ARG A 417 -44.36 -18.12 15.05
CA ARG A 417 -44.09 -18.36 13.63
C ARG A 417 -44.67 -19.70 13.19
N VAL A 418 -45.78 -19.62 12.45
CA VAL A 418 -46.32 -20.75 11.69
C VAL A 418 -45.23 -21.19 10.70
N VAL A 419 -44.74 -22.41 10.85
CA VAL A 419 -43.95 -23.09 9.83
C VAL A 419 -44.93 -23.95 9.03
N PRO A 420 -45.08 -23.76 7.69
CA PRO A 420 -45.81 -24.70 6.86
C PRO A 420 -45.07 -26.04 6.84
N GLY A 421 -45.80 -27.13 7.07
CA GLY A 421 -45.26 -28.45 7.33
C GLY A 421 -44.36 -29.01 6.24
N ALA A 422 -43.30 -29.70 6.68
CA ALA A 422 -42.64 -30.73 5.91
C ALA A 422 -42.92 -32.06 6.63
N ALA A 423 -43.91 -32.78 6.13
CA ALA A 423 -44.20 -34.14 6.53
C ALA A 423 -43.05 -35.05 6.06
N ILE A 424 -42.66 -35.95 6.95
CA ILE A 424 -41.83 -37.11 6.67
C ILE A 424 -42.67 -38.06 5.80
N ALA A 425 -42.15 -38.47 4.64
CA ALA A 425 -42.62 -39.66 3.93
C ALA A 425 -41.44 -40.35 3.26
N LEU A 426 -41.09 -41.53 3.78
CA LEU A 426 -40.43 -42.61 3.06
C LEU A 426 -41.44 -43.18 2.06
N ASP A 427 -41.08 -43.38 0.79
CA ASP A 427 -41.12 -44.68 0.10
C ASP A 427 -40.69 -44.57 -1.38
N ASN A 428 -40.22 -45.71 -1.89
CA ASN A 428 -39.68 -46.06 -3.19
C ASN A 428 -40.65 -45.90 -4.38
N GLY A 429 -40.09 -45.90 -5.60
CA GLY A 429 -40.77 -46.47 -6.77
C GLY A 429 -40.88 -45.60 -8.02
N SER A 430 -40.01 -45.92 -8.98
CA SER A 430 -40.05 -45.77 -10.44
C SER A 430 -41.32 -45.32 -11.21
N VAL A 431 -41.03 -44.69 -12.36
CA VAL A 431 -41.69 -44.69 -13.70
C VAL A 431 -42.37 -43.39 -14.14
N GLY A 432 -41.72 -42.71 -15.10
CA GLY A 432 -42.27 -42.42 -16.43
C GLY A 432 -43.03 -41.10 -16.66
N GLY A 433 -42.63 -40.37 -17.71
CA GLY A 433 -43.53 -39.50 -18.49
C GLY A 433 -43.13 -38.03 -18.61
N ASP A 434 -42.22 -37.74 -19.54
CA ASP A 434 -42.37 -36.84 -20.70
C ASP A 434 -43.12 -35.48 -20.61
N LEU A 435 -42.42 -34.49 -21.21
CA LEU A 435 -42.85 -33.35 -22.05
C LEU A 435 -42.98 -31.93 -21.43
N ASP A 436 -42.10 -31.07 -21.97
CA ASP A 436 -42.35 -29.73 -22.58
C ASP A 436 -42.94 -28.59 -21.73
N GLU A 437 -42.68 -27.30 -21.93
CA GLU A 437 -41.74 -26.48 -22.70
C GLU A 437 -42.01 -25.04 -22.23
N THR A 438 -41.00 -24.17 -22.16
CA THR A 438 -41.08 -22.69 -22.32
C THR A 438 -41.90 -21.87 -21.29
N THR A 439 -41.51 -20.70 -20.77
CA THR A 439 -41.11 -19.48 -21.48
C THR A 439 -40.67 -18.37 -20.49
N ALA A 440 -39.51 -17.77 -20.77
CA ALA A 440 -39.11 -16.35 -20.67
C ALA A 440 -39.63 -15.36 -19.59
N ALA A 441 -38.64 -14.81 -18.85
CA ALA A 441 -38.18 -13.40 -18.91
C ALA A 441 -38.77 -12.26 -18.04
N LYS A 442 -37.79 -11.53 -17.46
CA LYS A 442 -37.73 -10.08 -17.13
C LYS A 442 -38.51 -9.56 -15.91
N ARG A 443 -37.77 -9.05 -14.91
CA ARG A 443 -37.54 -7.59 -14.75
C ARG A 443 -36.46 -7.28 -13.72
N ALA A 444 -35.44 -6.53 -14.15
CA ALA A 444 -34.57 -5.77 -13.28
C ALA A 444 -35.29 -4.49 -12.82
N ARG A 445 -35.07 -4.08 -11.56
CA ARG A 445 -35.05 -2.66 -11.22
C ARG A 445 -34.03 -2.37 -10.13
N ARG A 446 -33.18 -1.41 -10.48
CA ARG A 446 -32.09 -0.77 -9.75
C ARG A 446 -32.68 0.44 -9.03
N GLU A 447 -32.38 0.60 -7.75
CA GLU A 447 -32.40 1.90 -7.08
C GLU A 447 -31.15 2.07 -6.21
N SER A 448 -30.69 3.30 -6.19
CA SER A 448 -29.38 3.82 -5.82
C SER A 448 -29.43 4.62 -4.51
N TYR A 449 -28.23 4.97 -4.00
CA TYR A 449 -27.88 5.85 -2.86
C TYR A 449 -27.72 5.09 -1.53
N THR A 450 -26.69 5.27 -0.69
CA THR A 450 -25.77 6.40 -0.42
C THR A 450 -24.52 5.89 0.32
N GLY A 451 -23.49 6.74 0.42
CA GLY A 451 -22.13 6.41 0.86
C GLY A 451 -21.95 5.84 2.28
N GLY A 452 -20.91 5.01 2.40
CA GLY A 452 -20.33 4.52 3.64
C GLY A 452 -18.82 4.35 3.44
N SER A 453 -18.05 4.86 4.40
CA SER A 453 -16.60 4.76 4.53
C SER A 453 -16.10 3.33 4.30
N TYR A 454 -15.24 3.13 3.30
CA TYR A 454 -14.55 1.85 3.09
C TYR A 454 -13.46 1.70 4.15
N ASP A 455 -13.65 0.76 5.06
CA ASP A 455 -12.69 0.30 6.06
C ASP A 455 -12.35 -1.16 5.70
N PRO A 456 -11.24 -1.45 5.00
CA PRO A 456 -11.02 -2.76 4.36
C PRO A 456 -10.38 -3.78 5.32
N LEU A 457 -10.87 -3.90 6.55
CA LEU A 457 -10.29 -4.83 7.56
C LEU A 457 -11.30 -5.56 8.46
N SER A 458 -12.56 -5.66 8.06
CA SER A 458 -13.55 -6.52 8.73
C SER A 458 -14.05 -7.63 7.81
N ASN A 459 -13.18 -8.59 7.49
CA ASN A 459 -13.59 -9.95 7.12
C ASN A 459 -12.37 -10.88 7.09
N CYS A 460 -12.01 -11.42 8.26
CA CYS A 460 -11.28 -12.69 8.32
C CYS A 460 -12.22 -13.73 8.94
N CYS A 461 -13.06 -14.30 8.10
CA CYS A 461 -13.75 -15.57 8.38
C CYS A 461 -13.26 -16.54 7.30
N TYR A 462 -12.28 -17.39 7.66
CA TYR A 462 -11.97 -18.58 6.88
C TYR A 462 -13.15 -19.55 7.03
N GLY A 463 -13.80 -19.87 5.91
CA GLY A 463 -14.71 -21.01 5.78
C GLY A 463 -13.99 -22.10 5.01
N GLU A 464 -13.86 -23.27 5.62
CA GLU A 464 -13.38 -24.49 4.97
C GLU A 464 -14.41 -24.96 3.95
N ALA A 465 -13.96 -25.17 2.71
CA ALA A 465 -14.72 -25.90 1.69
C ALA A 465 -13.80 -26.95 1.08
N SER A 466 -14.16 -28.21 1.32
CA SER A 466 -13.62 -29.40 0.68
C SER A 466 -13.87 -29.36 -0.83
N VAL A 467 -12.83 -29.54 -1.65
CA VAL A 467 -12.97 -29.71 -3.10
C VAL A 467 -12.34 -31.04 -3.51
N SER A 468 -13.19 -31.87 -4.11
CA SER A 468 -12.87 -33.13 -4.76
C SER A 468 -12.04 -32.93 -6.04
N ASN A 469 -10.98 -33.71 -6.18
CA ASN A 469 -10.12 -33.77 -7.36
C ASN A 469 -10.83 -34.38 -8.57
N THR A 470 -10.82 -33.68 -9.71
CA THR A 470 -10.81 -34.30 -11.03
C THR A 470 -9.76 -33.62 -11.90
N VAL A 471 -8.83 -34.45 -12.38
CA VAL A 471 -7.71 -34.09 -13.25
C VAL A 471 -8.16 -34.14 -14.70
N THR A 472 -7.96 -33.07 -15.46
CA THR A 472 -7.83 -33.17 -16.92
C THR A 472 -6.73 -32.24 -17.42
N THR A 473 -5.75 -32.85 -18.06
CA THR A 473 -4.55 -32.28 -18.68
C THR A 473 -4.84 -31.50 -19.95
N ALA A 474 -4.19 -30.34 -20.13
CA ALA A 474 -3.77 -29.84 -21.44
C ALA A 474 -2.61 -28.84 -21.30
N ALA A 475 -1.48 -29.17 -21.91
CA ALA A 475 -0.26 -28.37 -21.97
C ALA A 475 -0.30 -27.41 -23.18
N SER A 476 0.32 -26.21 -23.07
CA SER A 476 1.45 -25.75 -23.92
C SER A 476 1.76 -24.24 -23.80
N ASN A 477 3.06 -23.95 -23.61
CA ASN A 477 3.95 -22.88 -24.12
C ASN A 477 3.50 -21.40 -24.08
N SER A 478 4.34 -20.36 -23.90
CA SER A 478 5.73 -20.09 -23.49
C SER A 478 5.94 -18.58 -23.74
N ALA A 479 6.53 -17.81 -22.82
CA ALA A 479 7.45 -16.69 -23.08
C ALA A 479 7.65 -15.84 -21.80
N LEU A 480 8.89 -15.75 -21.34
CA LEU A 480 9.31 -14.90 -20.22
C LEU A 480 9.27 -13.42 -20.60
N ALA A 481 8.47 -12.65 -19.87
CA ALA A 481 8.69 -11.22 -19.64
C ALA A 481 8.72 -11.02 -18.11
N GLN A 482 9.78 -10.42 -17.58
CA GLN A 482 9.89 -10.08 -16.16
C GLN A 482 8.91 -8.94 -15.84
N GLN A 483 7.68 -9.30 -15.51
CA GLN A 483 6.65 -8.38 -15.04
C GLN A 483 6.85 -8.09 -13.54
N ILE A 484 6.86 -6.81 -13.18
CA ILE A 484 6.61 -6.35 -11.81
C ILE A 484 5.20 -6.82 -11.43
N PRO A 485 4.95 -7.36 -10.21
CA PRO A 485 3.63 -7.85 -9.88
C PRO A 485 2.65 -6.67 -9.81
N VAL A 486 1.66 -6.69 -10.70
CA VAL A 486 0.44 -5.89 -10.54
C VAL A 486 -0.29 -6.45 -9.32
N TYR A 487 -0.03 -5.85 -8.15
CA TYR A 487 -0.73 -6.26 -6.94
C TYR A 487 -2.15 -5.71 -6.98
N SER A 488 -3.09 -6.59 -7.32
CA SER A 488 -4.48 -6.44 -6.93
C SER A 488 -4.56 -6.39 -5.40
N ASP A 489 -5.42 -5.52 -4.88
CA ASP A 489 -5.78 -5.48 -3.47
C ASP A 489 -6.43 -6.81 -3.07
N GLY A 490 -5.61 -7.75 -2.62
CA GLY A 490 -6.01 -9.08 -2.16
C GLY A 490 -5.05 -9.53 -1.07
N TYR A 491 -5.56 -9.64 0.15
CA TYR A 491 -4.86 -10.30 1.25
C TYR A 491 -4.63 -11.76 0.89
N ASP A 492 -3.41 -12.12 0.49
CA ASP A 492 -3.01 -13.51 0.35
C ASP A 492 -2.09 -13.89 1.53
N ALA A 493 -2.67 -14.61 2.48
CA ALA A 493 -1.96 -15.26 3.56
C ALA A 493 -1.79 -16.73 3.18
N GLY A 494 -0.57 -17.15 2.82
CA GLY A 494 -0.31 -18.54 2.48
C GLY A 494 1.18 -18.92 2.40
N ALA A 495 1.54 -19.88 3.26
CA ALA A 495 2.59 -20.88 3.11
C ALA A 495 4.08 -20.44 3.18
N TYR A 496 4.67 -20.63 4.37
CA TYR A 496 6.07 -21.07 4.48
C TYR A 496 6.10 -22.46 5.10
N ALA A 497 6.38 -23.45 4.27
CA ALA A 497 6.90 -24.75 4.70
C ALA A 497 8.38 -24.58 5.04
N LEU A 498 8.80 -25.04 6.22
CA LEU A 498 10.21 -25.18 6.59
C LEU A 498 10.74 -26.51 6.04
N PRO A 499 11.96 -26.56 5.45
CA PRO A 499 12.64 -27.83 5.22
C PRO A 499 13.20 -28.37 6.54
N ARG A 500 13.22 -29.72 6.64
CA ARG A 500 13.86 -30.48 7.73
C ARG A 500 15.37 -30.29 7.75
#